data_AF-A0A6G6CCS5-F1
#
_entry.id   AF-A0A6G6CCS5-F1
#
_cell.length_a   1.000
_cell.length_b   1.000
_cell.length_c   1.000
_cell.angle_alpha   90.00
_cell.angle_beta   90.00
_cell.angle_gamma   90.00
#
_symmetry.space_group_name_H-M   'P 1'
#
loop_
_entity.id
_entity.type
_entity.pdbx_description
1 polymer ?
#
loop_
_entity_poly.entity_id
_entity_poly.type
_entity_poly.pdbx_seq_one_letter_code
_entity_poly.pdbx_strand_id
1 'polypeptide(L)'
;YVSDWWEEYIYLRGRGPIMVNSNYYAMDFLYVFPTSIQAARAGNAIHAIMLYRRKLDRAQIKPLMLLHTIPMCSAQYERMFNTSRVPGVDTDILQHTNESKHIAVYHKGRFYKVWMFYDGRLLLPREIEQQM
;
A
#
# COMPACT_ATOMS: atom_id res chain seq x y z
N TYR A 1 16.28 -18.43 -5.26
CA TYR A 1 16.04 -19.82 -4.85
C TYR A 1 15.37 -19.90 -3.48
N VAL A 2 15.85 -19.19 -2.45
CA VAL A 2 15.20 -19.18 -1.12
C VAL A 2 13.87 -18.41 -1.11
N SER A 3 13.74 -17.36 -1.93
CA SER A 3 12.60 -16.44 -1.85
C SER A 3 11.23 -17.11 -2.03
N ASP A 4 11.08 -17.98 -3.02
CA ASP A 4 9.78 -18.63 -3.32
C ASP A 4 9.39 -19.60 -2.19
N TRP A 5 10.35 -20.42 -1.75
CA TRP A 5 10.16 -21.33 -0.62
C TRP A 5 9.83 -20.56 0.67
N TRP A 6 10.56 -19.48 0.94
CA TRP A 6 10.35 -18.66 2.13
C TRP A 6 8.97 -18.02 2.12
N GLU A 7 8.56 -17.41 1.00
CA GLU A 7 7.25 -16.80 0.85
C GLU A 7 6.12 -17.83 1.07
N GLU A 8 6.24 -19.00 0.42
CA GLU A 8 5.22 -20.04 0.51
C GLU A 8 5.12 -20.62 1.92
N TYR A 9 6.23 -21.11 2.47
CA TYR A 9 6.20 -21.92 3.69
C TYR A 9 6.12 -21.07 4.97
N ILE A 10 6.75 -19.89 5.01
CA ILE A 10 6.74 -19.05 6.21
C ILE A 10 5.45 -18.24 6.30
N TYR A 11 4.94 -17.74 5.17
CA TYR A 11 3.79 -16.83 5.19
C TYR A 11 2.52 -17.46 4.63
N LEU A 12 2.57 -18.04 3.43
CA LEU A 12 1.35 -18.41 2.71
C LEU A 12 0.72 -19.72 3.18
N ARG A 13 1.47 -20.65 3.74
CA ARG A 13 0.94 -21.89 4.34
C ARG A 13 0.52 -21.73 5.80
N GLY A 14 0.97 -20.70 6.49
CA GLY A 14 0.53 -20.41 7.86
C GLY A 14 -0.99 -20.23 7.93
N ARG A 15 -1.67 -21.02 8.78
CA ARG A 15 -3.13 -21.02 8.94
C ARG A 15 -3.63 -20.22 10.16
N GLY A 16 -2.71 -19.74 11.00
CA GLY A 16 -3.04 -18.83 12.09
C GLY A 16 -3.52 -17.47 11.57
N PRO A 17 -4.33 -16.73 12.34
CA PRO A 17 -4.76 -15.40 11.94
C PRO A 17 -3.55 -14.48 11.77
N ILE A 18 -3.54 -13.67 10.70
CA ILE A 18 -2.41 -12.77 10.41
C ILE A 18 -2.35 -11.55 11.32
N MET A 19 -3.48 -11.17 11.94
CA MET A 19 -3.53 -10.08 12.91
C MET A 19 -2.65 -10.40 14.11
N VAL A 20 -1.78 -9.46 14.51
CA VAL A 20 -0.76 -9.61 15.57
C VAL A 20 0.38 -10.57 15.22
N ASN A 21 0.09 -11.71 14.59
CA ASN A 21 1.10 -12.75 14.34
C ASN A 21 2.00 -12.49 13.12
N SER A 22 1.52 -11.72 12.14
CA SER A 22 2.27 -11.45 10.90
C SER A 22 2.10 -10.02 10.39
N ASN A 23 0.98 -9.36 10.67
CA ASN A 23 0.75 -7.98 10.27
C ASN A 23 1.39 -7.00 11.27
N TYR A 24 2.32 -6.19 10.77
CA TYR A 24 2.93 -5.10 11.52
C TYR A 24 2.30 -3.76 11.13
N TYR A 25 2.36 -2.80 12.04
CA TYR A 25 1.93 -1.43 11.79
C TYR A 25 3.02 -0.44 12.20
N ALA A 26 3.05 0.69 11.51
CA ALA A 26 3.80 1.87 11.91
C ALA A 26 2.81 2.99 12.19
N MET A 27 3.12 3.86 13.15
CA MET A 27 2.32 5.04 13.45
C MET A 27 2.96 6.28 12.84
N ASP A 28 2.13 7.19 12.36
CA ASP A 28 2.53 8.53 11.92
C ASP A 28 2.95 9.41 13.12
N PHE A 29 3.30 10.68 12.88
CA PHE A 29 3.74 11.63 13.90
C PHE A 29 2.83 11.62 15.16
N LEU A 30 3.40 11.24 16.30
CA LEU A 30 2.74 11.21 17.60
C LEU A 30 2.43 12.62 18.14
N TYR A 31 3.19 13.63 17.73
CA TYR A 31 3.16 14.97 18.31
C TYR A 31 2.89 16.09 17.30
N VAL A 32 2.58 15.74 16.05
CA VAL A 32 2.31 16.73 15.00
C VAL A 32 0.95 16.42 14.37
N PHE A 33 0.02 17.37 14.52
CA PHE A 33 -1.33 17.29 13.97
C PHE A 33 -1.52 18.42 12.95
N PRO A 34 -1.25 18.16 11.65
CA PRO A 34 -1.30 19.21 10.64
C PRO A 34 -2.71 19.77 10.41
N THR A 35 -3.75 19.04 10.80
CA THR A 35 -5.15 19.45 10.75
C THR A 35 -5.98 18.64 11.74
N SER A 36 -7.08 19.22 12.25
CA SER A 36 -8.10 18.53 13.04
C SER A 36 -9.17 17.84 12.19
N ILE A 37 -9.19 18.09 10.87
CA ILE A 37 -10.17 17.52 9.95
C ILE A 37 -9.66 16.18 9.43
N GLN A 38 -10.29 15.08 9.86
CA GLN A 38 -9.89 13.71 9.48
C GLN A 38 -9.87 13.50 7.97
N ALA A 39 -10.91 13.94 7.27
CA ALA A 39 -11.03 13.83 5.81
C ALA A 39 -9.90 14.58 5.08
N ALA A 40 -9.54 15.79 5.56
CA ALA A 40 -8.44 16.56 4.99
C ALA A 40 -7.08 15.86 5.19
N ARG A 41 -6.86 15.26 6.37
CA ARG A 41 -5.65 14.46 6.64
C ARG A 41 -5.59 13.24 5.72
N ALA A 42 -6.69 12.50 5.58
CA ALA A 42 -6.79 11.35 4.70
C ALA A 42 -6.53 11.75 3.24
N GLY A 43 -7.15 12.83 2.75
CA GLY A 43 -6.98 13.32 1.39
C GLY A 43 -5.52 13.67 1.06
N ASN A 44 -4.81 14.35 1.97
CA ASN A 44 -3.39 14.65 1.82
C ASN A 44 -2.50 13.40 1.85
N ALA A 45 -2.74 12.49 2.79
CA ALA A 45 -1.97 11.25 2.91
C ALA A 45 -2.13 10.37 1.67
N ILE A 46 -3.38 10.17 1.22
CA ILE A 46 -3.70 9.40 0.00
C ILE A 46 -3.02 10.04 -1.22
N HIS A 47 -3.11 11.36 -1.38
CA HIS A 47 -2.47 12.05 -2.50
C HIS A 47 -0.96 11.86 -2.51
N ALA A 48 -0.29 11.99 -1.35
CA ALA A 48 1.14 11.76 -1.22
C ALA A 48 1.55 10.32 -1.55
N ILE A 49 0.77 9.33 -1.09
CA ILE A 49 0.97 7.91 -1.41
C ILE A 49 0.83 7.68 -2.92
N MET A 50 -0.16 8.28 -3.57
CA MET A 50 -0.35 8.16 -5.03
C MET A 50 0.78 8.82 -5.81
N LEU A 51 1.34 9.94 -5.33
CA LEU A 51 2.54 10.54 -5.91
C LEU A 51 3.78 9.64 -5.75
N TYR A 52 3.93 8.98 -4.60
CA TYR A 52 4.98 7.98 -4.38
C TYR A 52 4.84 6.82 -5.36
N ARG A 53 3.63 6.24 -5.47
CA ARG A 53 3.33 5.18 -6.45
C ARG A 53 3.70 5.60 -7.86
N ARG A 54 3.32 6.81 -8.28
CA ARG A 54 3.69 7.33 -9.62
C ARG A 54 5.20 7.41 -9.84
N LYS A 55 5.98 7.80 -8.81
CA LYS A 55 7.45 7.82 -8.89
C LYS A 55 8.02 6.40 -8.94
N LEU A 56 7.44 5.47 -8.19
CA LEU A 56 7.84 4.06 -8.18
C LEU A 56 7.61 3.42 -9.55
N ASP A 57 6.39 3.55 -10.10
CA ASP A 57 6.01 2.98 -11.40
C ASP A 57 6.86 3.54 -12.55
N ARG A 58 7.33 4.80 -12.43
CA ARG A 58 8.21 5.46 -13.41
C ARG A 58 9.70 5.23 -13.15
N ALA A 59 10.07 4.39 -12.18
CA ALA A 59 11.45 4.15 -11.77
C ALA A 59 12.23 5.43 -11.42
N GLN A 60 11.57 6.41 -10.80
CA GLN A 60 12.14 7.72 -10.42
C GLN A 60 12.61 7.76 -8.96
N ILE A 61 12.45 6.67 -8.22
CA ILE A 61 12.92 6.54 -6.83
C ILE A 61 14.37 6.08 -6.86
N LYS A 62 15.25 6.81 -6.16
CA LYS A 62 16.65 6.40 -6.03
C LYS A 62 16.75 5.04 -5.32
N PRO A 63 17.66 4.16 -5.74
CA PRO A 63 17.87 2.88 -5.06
C PRO A 63 18.18 3.08 -3.57
N LEU A 64 17.65 2.18 -2.74
CA LEU A 64 18.06 2.09 -1.34
C LEU A 64 19.49 1.56 -1.30
N MET A 65 20.38 2.28 -0.60
CA MET A 65 21.80 1.94 -0.50
C MET A 65 22.13 1.45 0.92
N LEU A 66 22.57 0.19 1.05
CA LEU A 66 23.15 -0.33 2.29
C LEU A 66 24.47 0.39 2.56
N LEU A 67 24.59 0.98 3.75
CA LEU A 67 25.76 1.76 4.17
C LEU A 67 26.20 2.81 3.14
N HIS A 68 25.25 3.37 2.37
CA HIS A 68 25.49 4.31 1.27
C HIS A 68 26.41 3.79 0.15
N THR A 69 26.66 2.48 0.07
CA THR A 69 27.65 1.89 -0.86
C THR A 69 27.08 0.79 -1.74
N ILE A 70 26.22 -0.08 -1.20
CA ILE A 70 25.71 -1.26 -1.92
C ILE A 70 24.23 -1.08 -2.24
N PRO A 71 23.79 -1.10 -3.51
CA PRO A 71 22.38 -1.00 -3.84
C PRO A 71 21.62 -2.25 -3.40
N MET A 72 20.46 -2.06 -2.78
CA MET A 72 19.55 -3.12 -2.37
C MET A 72 18.54 -3.44 -3.48
N CYS A 73 18.14 -4.71 -3.58
CA CYS A 73 17.11 -5.16 -4.50
C CYS A 73 15.76 -4.47 -4.22
N SER A 74 15.09 -4.00 -5.28
CA SER A 74 13.81 -3.29 -5.23
C SER A 74 12.59 -4.16 -5.55
N ALA A 75 12.76 -5.45 -5.79
CA ALA A 75 11.68 -6.34 -6.27
C ALA A 75 10.45 -6.38 -5.33
N GLN A 76 10.64 -6.17 -4.03
CA GLN A 76 9.53 -6.11 -3.08
C GLN A 76 8.59 -4.93 -3.30
N TYR A 77 9.10 -3.81 -3.84
CA TYR A 77 8.30 -2.60 -4.05
C TYR A 77 7.24 -2.79 -5.15
N GLU A 78 7.44 -3.71 -6.09
CA GLU A 78 6.45 -4.04 -7.13
C GLU A 78 5.11 -4.49 -6.52
N ARG A 79 5.16 -5.15 -5.35
CA ARG A 79 3.96 -5.68 -4.67
C ARG A 79 3.38 -4.71 -3.64
N MET A 80 3.94 -3.52 -3.46
CA MET A 80 3.46 -2.55 -2.45
C MET A 80 2.04 -2.04 -2.74
N PHE A 81 1.70 -1.90 -4.01
CA PHE A 81 0.37 -1.45 -4.46
C PHE A 81 -0.33 -2.57 -5.21
N ASN A 82 -1.66 -2.52 -5.22
CA ASN A 82 -2.53 -3.43 -5.99
C ASN A 82 -2.32 -4.93 -5.70
N THR A 83 -1.77 -5.28 -4.54
CA THR A 83 -1.57 -6.67 -4.12
C THR A 83 -2.48 -6.98 -2.94
N SER A 84 -3.11 -8.14 -2.96
CA SER A 84 -3.83 -8.68 -1.81
C SER A 84 -3.48 -10.15 -1.61
N ARG A 85 -3.55 -10.61 -0.37
CA ARG A 85 -3.45 -12.03 -0.03
C ARG A 85 -4.86 -12.62 -0.05
N VAL A 86 -5.09 -13.55 -0.98
CA VAL A 86 -6.35 -14.27 -1.13
C VAL A 86 -6.26 -15.59 -0.37
N PRO A 87 -7.18 -15.86 0.58
CA PRO A 87 -7.14 -17.09 1.36
C PRO A 87 -7.41 -18.31 0.48
N GLY A 88 -6.60 -19.35 0.65
CA GLY A 88 -6.85 -20.69 0.12
C GLY A 88 -7.06 -21.70 1.24
N VAL A 89 -7.45 -22.93 0.87
CA VAL A 89 -7.67 -24.02 1.86
C VAL A 89 -6.35 -24.36 2.56
N ASP A 90 -5.34 -24.75 1.80
CA ASP A 90 -4.03 -25.15 2.33
C ASP A 90 -3.00 -24.02 2.25
N THR A 91 -3.05 -23.24 1.17
CA THR A 91 -2.06 -22.20 0.87
C THR A 91 -2.77 -20.96 0.34
N ASP A 92 -2.43 -19.80 0.88
CA ASP A 92 -2.93 -18.52 0.37
C ASP A 92 -2.16 -18.07 -0.87
N ILE A 93 -2.75 -17.18 -1.65
CA ILE A 93 -2.15 -16.70 -2.90
C ILE A 93 -1.97 -15.19 -2.82
N LEU A 94 -0.80 -14.69 -3.21
CA LEU A 94 -0.61 -13.27 -3.46
C LEU A 94 -1.15 -12.91 -4.84
N GLN A 95 -2.24 -12.16 -4.87
CA GLN A 95 -2.84 -11.65 -6.09
C GLN A 95 -2.39 -10.21 -6.32
N HIS A 96 -1.62 -9.98 -7.38
CA HIS A 96 -1.22 -8.66 -7.84
C HIS A 96 -2.03 -8.26 -9.08
N THR A 97 -2.42 -6.99 -9.19
CA THR A 97 -3.17 -6.46 -10.34
C THR A 97 -2.50 -5.22 -10.92
N ASN A 98 -2.32 -5.18 -12.24
CA ASN A 98 -1.48 -4.16 -12.87
C ASN A 98 -2.20 -2.81 -13.05
N GLU A 99 -3.54 -2.79 -13.12
CA GLU A 99 -4.28 -1.62 -13.67
C GLU A 99 -5.30 -0.98 -12.71
N SER A 100 -5.13 -1.11 -11.39
CA SER A 100 -6.05 -0.45 -10.47
C SER A 100 -5.87 1.08 -10.45
N LYS A 101 -6.98 1.80 -10.68
CA LYS A 101 -7.10 3.28 -10.62
C LYS A 101 -7.97 3.78 -9.46
N HIS A 102 -8.29 2.89 -8.51
CA HIS A 102 -9.15 3.20 -7.36
C HIS A 102 -8.49 2.74 -6.06
N ILE A 103 -8.98 3.28 -4.95
CA ILE A 103 -8.70 2.77 -3.61
C ILE A 103 -9.98 2.15 -3.02
N ALA A 104 -9.79 1.28 -2.03
CA ALA A 104 -10.85 0.82 -1.16
C ALA A 104 -10.80 1.62 0.15
N VAL A 105 -11.91 2.24 0.53
CA VAL A 105 -12.05 2.96 1.81
C VAL A 105 -12.98 2.17 2.71
N TYR A 106 -12.55 1.90 3.94
CA TYR A 106 -13.38 1.25 4.95
C TYR A 106 -13.90 2.28 5.95
N HIS A 107 -15.22 2.35 6.13
CA HIS A 107 -15.84 3.20 7.15
C HIS A 107 -17.10 2.54 7.71
N LYS A 108 -17.18 2.43 9.05
CA LYS A 108 -18.34 1.89 9.79
C LYS A 108 -18.88 0.56 9.22
N GLY A 109 -18.00 -0.41 9.00
CA GLY A 109 -18.40 -1.74 8.53
C GLY A 109 -18.67 -1.85 7.03
N ARG A 110 -18.39 -0.81 6.24
CA ARG A 110 -18.65 -0.79 4.79
C ARG A 110 -17.39 -0.43 4.02
N PHE A 111 -17.25 -1.05 2.85
CA PHE A 111 -16.21 -0.74 1.88
C PHE A 111 -16.78 0.14 0.76
N TYR A 112 -16.01 1.14 0.37
CA TYR A 112 -16.33 2.07 -0.71
C TYR A 112 -15.21 2.03 -1.75
N LYS A 113 -15.60 1.98 -3.02
CA LYS A 113 -14.69 2.11 -4.15
C LYS A 113 -14.57 3.59 -4.51
N VAL A 114 -13.37 4.17 -4.34
CA VAL A 114 -13.10 5.58 -4.61
C VAL A 114 -12.12 5.70 -5.76
N TRP A 115 -12.53 6.33 -6.86
CA TRP A 115 -11.67 6.55 -8.02
C TRP A 115 -10.66 7.66 -7.74
N MET A 116 -9.41 7.45 -8.14
CA MET A 116 -8.32 8.39 -7.87
C MET A 116 -7.95 9.28 -9.04
N PHE A 117 -8.61 9.10 -10.19
CA PHE A 117 -8.30 9.83 -11.41
C PHE A 117 -9.56 10.45 -12.01
N TYR A 118 -9.44 11.69 -12.44
CA TYR A 118 -10.46 12.42 -13.19
C TYR A 118 -9.77 13.08 -14.38
N ASP A 119 -10.32 12.91 -15.58
CA ASP A 119 -9.76 13.48 -16.82
C ASP A 119 -8.26 13.21 -17.01
N GLY A 120 -7.84 11.96 -16.76
CA GLY A 120 -6.44 11.53 -16.90
C GLY A 120 -5.47 12.05 -15.83
N ARG A 121 -5.88 12.96 -14.94
CA ARG A 121 -5.06 13.44 -13.83
C ARG A 121 -5.41 12.77 -12.51
N LEU A 122 -4.43 12.72 -11.62
CA LEU A 122 -4.63 12.38 -10.21
C LEU A 122 -5.51 13.45 -9.54
N LEU A 123 -6.42 13.03 -8.68
CA LEU A 123 -7.21 13.94 -7.86
C LEU A 123 -6.34 14.73 -6.88
N LEU A 124 -6.67 16.00 -6.68
CA LEU A 124 -6.05 16.89 -5.69
C LEU A 124 -6.50 16.50 -4.27
N PRO A 125 -5.71 16.84 -3.23
CA PRO A 125 -6.06 16.50 -1.84
C PRO A 125 -7.48 16.91 -1.44
N ARG A 126 -7.95 18.09 -1.87
CA ARG A 126 -9.29 18.60 -1.57
C ARG A 126 -10.41 17.81 -2.27
N GLU A 127 -10.16 17.30 -3.47
CA GLU A 127 -11.14 16.48 -4.22
C GLU A 127 -11.24 15.06 -3.64
N ILE A 128 -10.14 14.56 -3.06
CA ILE A 128 -10.14 13.31 -2.31
C ILE A 128 -10.86 13.51 -0.97
N GLU A 129 -10.57 14.60 -0.26
CA GLU A 129 -11.25 14.97 0.99
C GLU A 129 -12.77 15.01 0.82
N GLN A 130 -13.26 15.61 -0.27
CA GLN A 130 -14.71 15.68 -0.54
C GLN A 130 -15.37 14.31 -0.73
N GLN A 131 -14.60 13.26 -1.01
CA GLN A 131 -15.08 11.89 -1.16
C GLN A 131 -14.98 11.05 0.11
N MET A 132 -14.34 11.57 1.17
CA MET A 132 -14.18 10.89 2.47
C MET A 132 -15.26 11.32 3.46
#